data_AF-A0A4Y7L3V0-F1
#
_entry.id   AF-A0A4Y7L3V0-F1
#
_cell.length_a   1.000
_cell.length_b   1.000
_cell.length_c   1.000
_cell.angle_alpha   90.00
_cell.angle_beta   90.00
_cell.angle_gamma   90.00
#
_symmetry.space_group_name_H-M   'P 1'
#
loop_
_entity.id
_entity.type
_entity.pdbx_description
1 polymer ?
#
loop_
_entity_poly.entity_id
_entity_poly.type
_entity_poly.pdbx_seq_one_letter_code
_entity_poly.pdbx_strand_id
1 'polypeptide(L)'
;MTSVLFFLLSIFFSLSLTDGTQLIIVNNCKESIWPGIFGSAGHPSPADGGFHLGSNEQVVLEVPEKWSGRLWGRQGCCFDQNGKEDVLLVTVLANYTARVLVASLRHQWSK
;
A
#
# COMPACT_ATOMS: atom_id res chain seq x y z
N MET A 1 -34.96 19.22 21.29
CA MET A 1 -35.12 17.84 20.76
C MET A 1 -34.54 17.69 19.34
N THR A 2 -34.67 18.70 18.48
CA THR A 2 -34.09 18.71 17.12
C THR A 2 -32.56 18.77 17.07
N SER A 3 -31.92 19.55 17.97
CA SER A 3 -30.45 19.66 18.02
C SER A 3 -29.75 18.33 18.35
N VAL A 4 -30.31 17.56 19.30
CA VAL A 4 -29.81 16.22 19.64
C VAL A 4 -29.96 15.26 18.45
N LEU A 5 -31.06 15.35 17.72
CA LEU A 5 -31.31 14.54 16.53
C LEU A 5 -30.28 14.84 15.42
N PHE A 6 -29.91 16.11 15.22
CA PHE A 6 -28.85 16.50 14.28
C PHE A 6 -27.46 15.97 14.68
N PHE A 7 -27.10 16.04 15.97
CA PHE A 7 -25.84 15.47 16.48
C PHE A 7 -25.80 13.94 16.33
N LEU A 8 -26.92 13.26 16.60
CA LEU A 8 -27.03 11.80 16.42
C LEU A 8 -26.95 11.40 14.94
N LEU A 9 -27.57 12.16 14.04
CA LEU A 9 -27.48 11.96 12.59
C LEU A 9 -26.06 12.17 12.06
N SER A 10 -25.32 13.18 12.56
CA SER A 10 -23.91 13.37 12.16
C SER A 10 -23.01 12.23 12.60
N ILE A 11 -23.21 11.71 13.82
CA ILE A 11 -22.47 10.55 14.33
C ILE A 11 -22.81 9.29 13.54
N PHE A 12 -24.10 9.09 13.19
CA PHE A 12 -24.53 7.97 12.35
C PHE A 12 -23.93 8.01 10.94
N PHE A 13 -23.79 9.21 10.34
CA PHE A 13 -23.17 9.38 9.03
C PHE A 13 -21.66 9.10 9.07
N SER A 14 -20.99 9.48 10.16
CA SER A 14 -19.57 9.17 10.41
C SER A 14 -19.32 7.69 10.72
N LEU A 15 -20.31 6.96 11.23
CA LEU A 15 -20.26 5.51 11.51
C LEU A 15 -20.54 4.63 10.29
N SER A 16 -20.50 5.19 9.08
CA SER A 16 -20.54 4.39 7.84
C SER A 16 -19.42 3.35 7.90
N LEU A 17 -19.80 2.09 8.07
CA LEU A 17 -18.92 0.92 8.05
C LEU A 17 -18.02 1.03 6.82
N THR A 18 -16.72 1.19 7.02
CA THR A 18 -15.76 1.15 5.93
C THR A 18 -15.63 -0.30 5.49
N ASP A 19 -16.35 -0.67 4.44
CA ASP A 19 -16.16 -1.95 3.76
C ASP A 19 -14.85 -1.88 2.95
N GLY A 20 -13.73 -2.08 3.65
CA GLY A 20 -12.38 -1.91 3.13
C GLY A 20 -11.74 -3.21 2.67
N THR A 21 -10.79 -3.10 1.75
CA THR A 21 -9.81 -4.15 1.42
C THR A 21 -8.50 -3.78 2.11
N GLN A 22 -7.82 -4.76 2.70
CA GLN A 22 -6.50 -4.55 3.30
C GLN A 22 -5.41 -4.72 2.25
N LEU A 23 -4.55 -3.72 2.10
CA LEU A 23 -3.31 -3.80 1.32
C LEU A 23 -2.13 -3.92 2.29
N ILE A 24 -1.55 -5.12 2.36
CA ILE A 24 -0.38 -5.43 3.19
C ILE A 24 0.86 -5.33 2.30
N ILE A 25 1.80 -4.49 2.69
CA ILE A 25 3.05 -4.27 1.95
C ILE A 25 4.20 -4.76 2.83
N VAL A 26 5.00 -5.68 2.32
CA VAL A 26 6.08 -6.34 3.06
C VAL A 26 7.40 -6.07 2.35
N ASN A 27 8.37 -5.55 3.10
CA ASN A 27 9.75 -5.42 2.64
C ASN A 27 10.56 -6.66 3.00
N ASN A 28 10.76 -7.58 2.07
CA ASN A 28 11.64 -8.74 2.27
C ASN A 28 13.11 -8.47 1.88
N CYS A 29 13.48 -7.20 1.67
CA CYS A 29 14.86 -6.79 1.43
C CYS A 29 15.63 -6.60 2.75
N LYS A 30 16.97 -6.68 2.66
CA LYS A 30 17.88 -6.42 3.79
C LYS A 30 18.10 -4.93 4.07
N GLU A 31 17.56 -4.08 3.22
CA GLU A 31 17.71 -2.63 3.25
C GLU A 31 16.34 -1.95 3.33
N SER A 32 16.34 -0.67 3.70
CA SER A 32 15.16 0.17 3.60
C SER A 32 14.78 0.44 2.15
N ILE A 33 13.48 0.46 1.89
CA ILE A 33 12.89 0.78 0.59
C ILE A 33 11.88 1.92 0.72
N TRP A 34 11.52 2.52 -0.40
CA TRP A 34 10.46 3.53 -0.49
C TRP A 34 9.39 3.09 -1.48
N PRO A 35 8.41 2.27 -1.04
CA PRO A 35 7.30 1.86 -1.89
C PRO A 35 6.56 3.09 -2.43
N GLY A 36 6.32 3.10 -3.73
CA GLY A 36 5.42 4.04 -4.38
C GLY A 36 4.08 3.36 -4.66
N ILE A 37 2.99 4.07 -4.42
CA ILE A 37 1.62 3.59 -4.60
C ILE A 37 0.83 4.63 -5.37
N PHE A 38 0.07 4.18 -6.35
CA PHE A 38 -0.78 5.08 -7.14
C PHE A 38 -2.15 4.44 -7.36
N GLY A 39 -3.21 5.11 -6.91
CA GLY A 39 -4.58 4.70 -7.22
C GLY A 39 -4.91 4.93 -8.69
N SER A 40 -5.60 3.98 -9.32
CA SER A 40 -6.15 4.13 -10.67
C SER A 40 -7.29 5.15 -10.70
N ALA A 41 -7.81 5.49 -11.89
CA ALA A 41 -8.91 6.43 -12.04
C ALA A 41 -10.10 6.09 -11.13
N GLY A 42 -10.53 7.05 -10.30
CA GLY A 42 -11.61 6.88 -9.33
C GLY A 42 -11.18 6.32 -7.97
N HIS A 43 -9.91 5.97 -7.78
CA HIS A 43 -9.37 5.49 -6.51
C HIS A 43 -8.29 6.44 -5.96
N PRO A 44 -8.35 6.82 -4.67
CA PRO A 44 -7.29 7.61 -4.05
C PRO A 44 -5.99 6.80 -3.94
N SER A 45 -4.85 7.50 -4.01
CA SER A 45 -3.55 6.93 -3.66
C SER A 45 -3.41 6.87 -2.14
N PRO A 46 -3.27 5.68 -1.53
CA PRO A 46 -3.08 5.57 -0.09
C PRO A 46 -1.67 6.05 0.31
N ALA A 47 -1.51 6.39 1.59
CA ALA A 47 -0.23 6.83 2.18
C ALA A 47 0.46 7.96 1.38
N ASP A 48 -0.31 8.93 0.89
CA ASP A 48 0.17 10.06 0.08
C ASP A 48 1.01 9.66 -1.14
N GLY A 49 0.80 8.43 -1.63
CA GLY A 49 1.48 7.87 -2.79
C GLY A 49 2.82 7.18 -2.50
N GLY A 50 3.23 7.07 -1.24
CA GLY A 50 4.40 6.29 -0.86
C GLY A 50 4.96 6.64 0.51
N PHE A 51 5.79 5.74 1.05
CA PHE A 51 6.35 5.88 2.40
C PHE A 51 7.72 5.22 2.49
N HIS A 52 8.43 5.42 3.61
CA HIS A 52 9.64 4.67 3.94
C HIS A 52 9.24 3.35 4.62
N LEU A 53 9.87 2.24 4.22
CA LEU A 53 9.66 0.93 4.84
C LEU A 53 11.02 0.29 5.13
N GLY A 54 11.31 0.04 6.41
CA GLY A 54 12.56 -0.56 6.86
C GLY A 54 12.69 -2.03 6.47
N SER A 55 13.90 -2.57 6.63
CA SER A 55 14.19 -3.97 6.32
C SER A 55 13.32 -4.92 7.15
N ASN A 56 12.69 -5.91 6.49
CA ASN A 56 11.79 -6.89 7.10
C ASN A 56 10.54 -6.29 7.78
N GLU A 57 10.25 -5.01 7.52
CA GLU A 57 9.04 -4.37 8.03
C GLU A 57 7.84 -4.59 7.10
N GLN A 58 6.64 -4.44 7.67
CA GLN A 58 5.40 -4.44 6.93
C GLN A 58 4.49 -3.29 7.35
N VAL A 59 3.68 -2.82 6.42
CA VAL A 59 2.62 -1.83 6.66
C VAL A 59 1.29 -2.38 6.12
N VAL A 60 0.21 -2.14 6.86
CA VAL A 60 -1.16 -2.45 6.44
C VAL A 60 -1.87 -1.15 6.13
N LEU A 61 -2.42 -1.04 4.92
CA LEU A 61 -3.19 0.12 4.46
C LEU A 61 -4.62 -0.31 4.20
N GLU A 62 -5.57 0.44 4.74
CA GLU A 62 -6.98 0.29 4.39
C GLU A 62 -7.24 1.01 3.06
N VAL A 63 -7.70 0.28 2.06
CA VAL A 63 -8.09 0.83 0.76
C VAL A 63 -9.58 0.54 0.49
N PRO A 64 -10.26 1.35 -0.33
CA PRO A 64 -11.66 1.09 -0.70
C PRO A 64 -11.87 -0.30 -1.29
N GLU A 65 -13.08 -0.85 -1.17
CA GLU A 65 -13.43 -2.09 -1.87
C GLU A 65 -13.13 -1.96 -3.37
N LYS A 66 -12.64 -3.04 -3.98
CA LYS A 66 -12.27 -3.10 -5.41
C LYS A 66 -11.23 -2.06 -5.82
N TRP A 67 -10.42 -1.57 -4.88
CA TRP A 67 -9.31 -0.68 -5.18
C TRP A 67 -8.43 -1.27 -6.29
N SER A 68 -8.08 -0.41 -7.24
CA SER A 68 -7.16 -0.69 -8.33
C SER A 68 -6.07 0.36 -8.33
N GLY A 69 -4.84 -0.05 -8.60
CA GLY A 69 -3.70 0.85 -8.63
C GLY A 69 -2.41 0.18 -9.07
N ARG A 70 -1.32 0.91 -8.92
CA ARG A 70 0.05 0.47 -9.18
C ARG A 70 0.87 0.54 -7.92
N LEU A 71 1.78 -0.41 -7.76
CA LEU A 71 2.75 -0.45 -6.68
C LEU A 71 4.14 -0.76 -7.27
N TRP A 72 5.15 -0.03 -6.83
CA TRP A 72 6.54 -0.24 -7.22
C TRP A 72 7.47 0.00 -6.04
N GLY A 73 8.62 -0.65 -6.04
CA GLY A 73 9.68 -0.38 -5.06
C GLY A 73 10.63 0.69 -5.57
N ARG A 74 11.09 1.56 -4.67
CA ARG A 74 12.29 2.38 -4.87
C ARG A 74 13.32 1.98 -3.82
N GLN A 75 14.58 2.00 -4.19
CA GLN A 75 15.71 1.83 -3.29
C GLN A 75 16.73 2.92 -3.59
N GLY A 76 17.60 3.24 -2.62
CA GLY A 76 18.68 4.20 -2.85
C GLY A 76 19.43 3.86 -4.14
N CYS A 77 19.61 4.85 -5.03
CA CYS A 77 20.29 4.69 -6.31
C CYS A 77 21.78 4.37 -6.08
N CYS A 78 22.09 3.12 -5.76
CA CYS A 78 23.45 2.62 -5.72
C CYS A 78 23.64 1.73 -6.95
N PHE A 79 24.06 2.34 -8.06
CA PHE A 79 24.73 1.57 -9.11
C PHE A 79 25.97 0.94 -8.46
N ASP A 80 26.11 -0.38 -8.53
CA ASP A 80 27.40 -0.96 -8.19
C ASP A 80 28.48 -0.37 -9.12
N GLN A 81 29.76 -0.47 -8.74
CA GLN A 81 30.86 0.03 -9.58
C GLN A 81 30.94 -0.69 -10.95
N ASN A 82 30.11 -1.73 -11.15
CA ASN A 82 29.99 -2.52 -12.38
C ASN A 82 28.76 -2.12 -13.22
N GLY A 83 27.99 -1.08 -12.82
CA GLY A 83 26.82 -0.60 -13.55
C GLY A 83 25.59 -1.50 -13.47
N LYS A 84 25.49 -2.42 -12.50
CA LYS A 84 24.28 -3.21 -12.28
C LYS A 84 23.23 -2.38 -11.57
N GLU A 85 22.04 -2.39 -12.16
CA GLU A 85 20.83 -1.83 -11.58
C GLU A 85 20.18 -2.88 -10.68
N ASP A 86 19.97 -2.54 -9.42
CA ASP A 86 19.18 -3.34 -8.49
C ASP A 86 17.70 -3.01 -8.69
N VAL A 87 16.93 -3.98 -9.17
CA VAL A 87 15.49 -3.81 -9.44
C VAL A 87 14.69 -4.56 -8.39
N LEU A 88 13.76 -3.86 -7.76
CA LEU A 88 12.82 -4.46 -6.82
C LEU A 88 11.71 -5.18 -7.58
N LEU A 89 11.64 -6.49 -7.41
CA LEU A 89 10.52 -7.31 -7.85
C LEU A 89 9.36 -7.15 -6.86
N VAL A 90 8.20 -6.78 -7.39
CA VAL A 90 6.94 -6.76 -6.65
C VAL A 90 6.13 -8.00 -6.98
N THR A 91 5.82 -8.81 -5.98
CA THR A 91 4.88 -9.92 -6.11
C THR A 91 3.58 -9.57 -5.40
N VAL A 92 2.46 -9.54 -6.14
CA VAL A 92 1.14 -9.26 -5.57
C VAL A 92 0.33 -10.55 -5.49
N LEU A 93 -0.10 -10.91 -4.29
CA LEU A 93 -1.00 -12.02 -4.00
C LEU A 93 -2.36 -11.45 -3.56
N ALA A 94 -3.45 -11.95 -4.13
CA ALA A 94 -4.80 -11.52 -3.79
C ALA A 94 -5.58 -12.68 -3.14
N ASN A 95 -6.14 -12.43 -1.96
CA ASN A 95 -7.10 -13.31 -1.31
C ASN A 95 -8.47 -12.64 -1.30
N TYR A 96 -9.31 -12.99 -2.29
CA TYR A 96 -10.62 -12.38 -2.49
C TYR A 96 -11.66 -12.78 -1.44
N THR A 97 -11.51 -13.94 -0.78
CA THR A 97 -12.44 -14.36 0.28
C THR A 97 -12.18 -13.62 1.59
N ALA A 98 -10.93 -13.20 1.83
CA ALA A 98 -10.53 -12.42 3.00
C ALA A 98 -10.44 -10.90 2.73
N ARG A 99 -10.63 -10.44 1.49
CA ARG A 99 -10.41 -9.04 1.05
C ARG A 99 -9.02 -8.51 1.43
N VAL A 100 -8.00 -9.31 1.16
CA VAL A 100 -6.59 -8.97 1.42
C VAL A 100 -5.78 -9.00 0.14
N LEU A 101 -4.99 -7.95 -0.08
CA LEU A 101 -3.95 -7.86 -1.09
C LEU A 101 -2.59 -7.83 -0.37
N VAL A 102 -1.67 -8.71 -0.74
CA VAL A 102 -0.31 -8.73 -0.19
C VAL A 102 0.68 -8.41 -1.29
N ALA A 103 1.43 -7.32 -1.14
CA ALA A 103 2.52 -6.94 -2.01
C ALA A 103 3.87 -7.19 -1.30
N SER A 104 4.63 -8.16 -1.79
CA SER A 104 5.97 -8.48 -1.30
C SER A 104 7.02 -7.89 -2.23
N LEU A 105 7.90 -7.04 -1.70
CA LEU A 105 9.06 -6.49 -2.40
C LEU A 105 10.33 -7.28 -2.07
N ARG A 106 11.10 -7.64 -3.09
CA ARG A 106 12.36 -8.38 -2.97
C ARG A 106 13.33 -7.98 -4.08
N HIS A 107 14.63 -8.14 -3.86
CA HIS A 107 15.63 -7.93 -4.89
C HIS A 107 15.54 -8.94 -6.03
N GLN A 108 15.76 -8.46 -7.25
CA GLN A 108 16.03 -9.29 -8.41
C GLN A 108 17.19 -8.68 -9.23
N TRP A 109 18.28 -9.44 -9.32
CA TRP A 109 19.40 -9.07 -10.18
C TRP A 109 19.03 -9.27 -11.65
N SER A 110 19.21 -8.25 -12.49
CA SER A 110 19.23 -8.46 -13.94
C SER A 110 20.42 -9.34 -14.30
N LYS A 111 20.19 -10.36 -15.13
CA LYS A 111 21.26 -11.21 -15.67
C LYS A 111 22.14 -10.43 -16.64
#